data_AF-A0A377JQA7-F1
#
_entry.id   AF-A0A377JQA7-F1
#
_cell.length_a   1.000
_cell.length_b   1.000
_cell.length_c   1.000
_cell.angle_alpha   90.00
_cell.angle_beta   90.00
_cell.angle_gamma   90.00
#
_symmetry.space_group_name_H-M   'P 1'
#
loop_
_entity.id
_entity.type
_entity.pdbx_description
1 polymer ?
#
loop_
_entity_poly.entity_id
_entity_poly.type
_entity_poly.pdbx_seq_one_letter_code
_entity_poly.pdbx_strand_id
1 'polypeptide(L)'
;MKNAKIHTTSFFLETALLQSIDEIAEILGVSRSIVIERAVFGKEKGFDNAERKIKPKKAKKKIPTKRVKYKANKQKCKKAEIKQECLFD
;
A
#
# COMPACT_ATOMS: atom_id res chain seq x y z
N MET A 1 -11.23 15.54 8.75
CA MET A 1 -11.71 14.63 9.80
C MET A 1 -10.75 13.45 9.89
N LYS A 2 -10.09 13.24 11.04
CA LYS A 2 -9.28 12.03 11.24
C LYS A 2 -10.28 10.87 11.39
N ASN A 3 -10.27 9.91 10.46
CA ASN A 3 -11.09 8.70 10.60
C ASN A 3 -10.75 8.05 11.94
N ALA A 4 -11.73 7.94 12.84
CA ALA A 4 -11.55 7.26 14.11
C ALA A 4 -11.08 5.83 13.81
N LYS A 5 -10.03 5.37 14.51
CA LYS A 5 -9.65 3.95 14.47
C LYS A 5 -10.80 3.18 15.11
N ILE A 6 -11.60 2.53 14.27
CA ILE A 6 -12.67 1.64 14.73
C ILE A 6 -11.96 0.42 15.33
N HIS A 7 -11.99 0.31 16.65
CA HIS A 7 -11.56 -0.88 17.36
C HIS A 7 -12.72 -1.88 17.35
N THR A 8 -12.46 -3.10 16.91
CA THR A 8 -13.46 -4.17 16.90
C THR A 8 -13.73 -4.69 18.31
N THR A 9 -14.99 -4.97 18.59
CA THR A 9 -15.45 -5.62 19.82
C THR A 9 -15.13 -7.12 19.77
N SER A 10 -14.87 -7.71 20.93
CA SER A 10 -14.71 -9.17 21.05
C SER A 10 -16.08 -9.85 20.97
N PHE A 11 -16.16 -11.00 20.32
CA PHE A 11 -17.38 -11.80 20.23
C PHE A 11 -17.04 -13.29 20.34
N PHE A 12 -18.03 -14.09 20.71
CA PHE A 12 -17.87 -15.53 20.85
C PHE A 12 -18.17 -16.26 19.53
N LEU A 13 -17.42 -17.32 19.27
CA LEU A 13 -17.67 -18.27 18.18
C LEU A 13 -17.64 -19.68 18.74
N GLU A 14 -18.41 -20.56 18.12
CA GLU A 14 -18.31 -21.99 18.37
C GLU A 14 -16.90 -22.49 18.08
N THR A 15 -16.39 -23.40 18.91
CA THR A 15 -15.00 -23.87 18.86
C THR A 15 -14.63 -24.47 17.50
N ALA A 16 -15.54 -25.25 16.91
CA ALA A 16 -15.31 -25.85 15.58
C ALA A 16 -15.15 -24.78 14.50
N LEU A 17 -15.99 -23.74 14.53
CA LEU A 17 -15.91 -22.63 13.58
C LEU A 17 -14.61 -21.82 13.75
N LEU A 18 -14.18 -21.61 15.00
CA LEU A 18 -12.92 -20.93 15.28
C LEU A 18 -11.73 -21.73 14.73
N GLN A 19 -11.71 -23.05 14.90
CA GLN A 19 -10.67 -23.92 14.35
C GLN A 19 -10.63 -23.86 12.82
N SER A 20 -11.78 -23.91 12.14
CA SER A 20 -11.82 -23.76 10.70
C SER A 20 -11.29 -22.40 10.22
N ILE A 21 -11.56 -21.32 10.96
CA ILE A 21 -11.02 -19.99 10.65
C ILE A 21 -9.49 -19.97 10.84
N ASP A 22 -8.98 -20.61 11.89
CA ASP A 22 -7.55 -20.70 12.18
C ASP A 22 -6.82 -21.46 11.05
N GLU A 23 -7.35 -22.61 10.61
CA GLU A 23 -6.80 -23.40 9.50
C GLU A 23 -6.78 -22.61 8.18
N ILE A 24 -7.88 -21.93 7.85
CA ILE A 24 -7.98 -21.10 6.64
C ILE A 24 -6.97 -19.94 6.70
N ALA A 25 -6.83 -19.32 7.87
CA ALA A 25 -5.89 -18.22 8.08
C ALA A 25 -4.44 -18.69 7.87
N GLU A 26 -4.10 -19.89 8.34
CA GLU A 26 -2.80 -20.51 8.16
C GLU A 26 -2.51 -20.84 6.69
N ILE A 27 -3.43 -21.53 6.00
CA ILE A 27 -3.30 -21.88 4.58
C ILE A 27 -3.09 -20.63 3.71
N LEU A 28 -3.81 -19.55 4.02
CA LEU A 28 -3.75 -18.31 3.25
C LEU A 28 -2.63 -17.35 3.70
N GLY A 29 -1.96 -17.64 4.83
CA GLY A 29 -0.94 -16.77 5.42
C GLY A 29 -1.47 -15.38 5.80
N VAL A 30 -2.69 -15.29 6.33
CA VAL A 30 -3.35 -14.03 6.72
C VAL A 30 -3.85 -14.09 8.16
N SER A 31 -4.23 -12.94 8.74
CA SER A 31 -4.86 -12.94 10.07
C SER A 31 -6.31 -13.41 10.02
N ARG A 32 -6.80 -13.95 11.13
CA ARG A 32 -8.20 -14.37 11.32
C ARG A 32 -9.21 -13.26 11.00
N SER A 33 -8.88 -12.03 11.39
CA SER A 33 -9.70 -10.85 11.08
C SER A 33 -9.88 -10.65 9.57
N ILE A 34 -8.84 -10.88 8.76
CA ILE A 34 -8.92 -10.76 7.30
C ILE A 34 -9.84 -11.84 6.72
N VAL A 35 -9.79 -13.06 7.26
CA VAL A 35 -10.70 -14.15 6.84
C VAL A 35 -12.15 -13.77 7.11
N ILE A 36 -12.45 -13.26 8.31
CA ILE A 36 -13.80 -12.83 8.69
C ILE A 36 -14.26 -11.65 7.83
N GLU A 37 -13.41 -10.63 7.63
CA GLU A 37 -13.74 -9.49 6.76
C GLU A 37 -14.06 -9.93 5.32
N ARG A 38 -13.30 -10.89 4.78
CA ARG A 38 -13.57 -11.45 3.44
C ARG A 38 -14.91 -12.19 3.40
N ALA A 39 -15.22 -12.98 4.43
CA ALA A 39 -16.47 -13.71 4.51
C ALA A 39 -17.68 -12.75 4.57
N VAL A 40 -17.61 -11.73 5.43
CA VAL A 40 -18.66 -10.70 5.56
C VAL A 40 -18.80 -9.92 4.25
N PHE A 41 -17.70 -9.44 3.68
CA PHE A 41 -17.73 -8.69 2.43
C PHE A 41 -18.23 -9.54 1.25
N GLY A 42 -17.83 -10.81 1.19
CA GLY A 42 -18.28 -11.75 0.17
C GLY A 42 -19.78 -11.99 0.23
N LYS A 43 -20.34 -12.10 1.45
CA LYS A 43 -21.79 -12.18 1.67
C LYS A 43 -22.53 -10.93 1.18
N GLU A 44 -21.98 -9.74 1.40
CA GLU A 44 -22.63 -8.47 1.02
C GLU A 44 -22.47 -8.10 -0.46
N LYS A 45 -21.30 -8.37 -1.07
CA LYS A 45 -20.89 -7.80 -2.37
C LYS A 45 -20.39 -8.82 -3.39
N GLY A 46 -20.52 -10.11 -3.08
CA GLY A 46 -20.06 -11.23 -3.90
C GLY A 46 -18.63 -11.66 -3.59
N PHE A 47 -18.42 -12.97 -3.57
CA PHE A 47 -17.14 -13.60 -3.20
C PHE A 47 -16.00 -13.28 -4.18
N ASP A 48 -16.29 -13.14 -5.48
CA ASP A 48 -15.28 -12.81 -6.51
C ASP A 48 -14.59 -11.47 -6.23
N ASN A 49 -15.31 -10.52 -5.62
CA ASN A 49 -14.80 -9.20 -5.30
C ASN A 49 -14.08 -9.15 -3.94
N ALA A 50 -14.38 -10.08 -3.04
CA ALA A 50 -13.82 -10.13 -1.68
C ALA A 50 -12.31 -10.43 -1.71
N GLU A 51 -11.88 -11.33 -2.60
CA GLU A 51 -10.48 -11.73 -2.69
C GLU A 51 -9.58 -10.59 -3.17
N ARG A 52 -10.05 -9.76 -4.11
CA ARG A 52 -9.25 -8.71 -4.75
C ARG A 52 -8.98 -7.51 -3.84
N LYS A 53 -9.95 -7.17 -2.97
CA LYS A 53 -9.90 -5.95 -2.16
C LYS A 53 -9.04 -6.07 -0.91
N ILE A 54 -8.94 -7.28 -0.35
CA ILE A 54 -8.32 -7.56 0.95
C ILE A 54 -7.02 -8.38 0.79
N LYS A 55 -6.36 -8.29 -0.37
CA LYS A 55 -4.96 -8.74 -0.48
C LYS A 55 -4.07 -7.69 0.20
N PRO A 56 -3.19 -8.08 1.14
CA PRO A 56 -2.23 -7.14 1.69
C PRO A 56 -1.41 -6.58 0.53
N LYS A 57 -1.41 -5.25 0.37
CA LYS A 57 -0.57 -4.61 -0.65
C LYS A 57 0.86 -5.03 -0.37
N LYS A 58 1.47 -5.80 -1.27
CA LYS A 58 2.89 -6.15 -1.18
C LYS A 58 3.66 -4.84 -0.96
N ALA A 59 4.40 -4.75 0.15
CA ALA A 59 5.17 -3.57 0.45
C ALA A 59 6.13 -3.32 -0.71
N LYS A 60 5.92 -2.23 -1.46
CA LYS A 60 6.81 -1.86 -2.55
C LYS A 60 8.17 -1.55 -1.90
N LYS A 61 9.22 -2.31 -2.24
CA LYS A 61 10.58 -1.97 -1.86
C LYS A 61 10.83 -0.54 -2.32
N LYS A 62 11.10 0.38 -1.38
CA LYS A 62 11.50 1.74 -1.71
C LYS A 62 12.85 1.65 -2.38
N ILE A 63 12.88 1.71 -3.72
CA ILE A 63 14.12 1.85 -4.45
C ILE A 63 14.67 3.23 -4.07
N PRO A 64 15.86 3.33 -3.45
CA PRO A 64 16.47 4.61 -3.17
C PRO A 64 16.85 5.24 -4.51
N THR A 65 15.96 6.04 -5.08
CA THR A 65 16.33 6.92 -6.18
C THR A 65 17.26 7.96 -5.57
N LYS A 66 18.56 7.88 -5.89
CA LYS A 66 19.49 8.99 -5.65
C LYS A 66 18.78 10.24 -6.15
N ARG A 67 18.55 11.23 -5.28
CA ARG A 67 17.97 12.54 -5.69
C ARG A 67 18.85 13.04 -6.84
N VAL A 68 18.38 12.85 -8.07
CA VAL A 68 19.13 13.26 -9.24
C VAL A 68 19.36 14.75 -9.08
N LYS A 69 20.61 15.17 -9.22
CA LYS A 69 21.09 16.57 -9.10
C LYS A 69 20.44 17.51 -10.12
N TYR A 70 19.27 17.18 -10.68
CA TYR A 70 18.54 17.95 -11.68
C TYR A 70 18.36 19.40 -11.24
N LYS A 71 17.91 19.65 -10.00
CA LYS A 71 17.78 21.02 -9.49
C LYS A 71 19.14 21.75 -9.42
N ALA A 72 20.19 21.08 -8.96
CA ALA A 72 21.53 21.66 -8.86
C ALA A 72 22.15 21.96 -10.25
N ASN A 73 22.00 21.04 -11.21
CA ASN A 73 22.47 21.23 -12.59
C ASN A 73 21.67 22.31 -13.32
N LYS A 74 20.34 22.32 -13.20
CA LYS A 74 19.48 23.37 -13.78
C LYS A 74 19.84 24.76 -13.23
N GLN A 75 20.18 24.84 -11.95
CA GLN A 75 20.58 26.10 -11.31
C GLN A 75 22.00 26.52 -11.67
N LYS A 76 22.93 25.58 -11.93
CA LYS A 76 24.23 25.88 -12.53
C LYS A 76 24.11 26.44 -13.95
N CYS A 77 23.28 25.84 -14.81
CA CYS A 77 23.04 26.35 -16.16
C CYS A 77 22.42 27.76 -16.18
N LYS A 78 21.58 28.10 -15.20
CA LYS A 78 21.01 29.46 -15.06
C LYS A 78 22.01 30.52 -14.57
N LYS A 79 23.09 30.10 -13.90
CA LYS A 79 24.13 30.99 -13.35
C LYS A 79 25.36 31.11 -14.24
N ALA A 80 25.48 30.28 -15.27
CA ALA A 80 26.49 30.48 -16.29
C ALA A 80 26.09 31.72 -17.08
N GLU A 81 26.73 32.85 -16.77
CA GLU A 81 26.68 34.05 -17.59
C GLU A 81 27.09 33.63 -19.01
N ILE A 82 26.15 33.73 -19.95
CA ILE A 82 26.46 33.56 -21.36
C ILE A 82 27.32 34.79 -21.72
N LYS A 83 28.64 34.62 -21.76
CA LYS A 83 29.51 35.60 -22.42
C LYS A 83 29.08 35.63 -23.88
N GLN A 84 28.46 36.72 -24.29
CA GLN A 84 28.24 36.99 -25.69
C GLN A 84 29.59 37.34 -26.29
N GLU A 85 30.18 36.40 -27.02
CA GLU A 85 31.32 36.66 -27.89
C GLU A 85 30.76 37.13 -29.24
N CYS A 86 31.36 38.18 -29.80
CA CYS A 86 31.00 38.67 -31.13
C CYS A 86 31.36 37.58 -32.13
N LEU A 87 30.46 37.28 -33.07
CA LEU A 87 30.71 36.24 -34.08
C LEU A 87 31.85 36.62 -35.06
N PHE A 88 32.31 37.87 -35.03
CA PHE A 88 33.27 38.43 -35.97
C PHE A 88 34.48 39.11 -35.31
N ASP A 89 34.77 38.77 -34.05
CA ASP A 89 36.11 39.03 -33.47
C ASP A 89 37.08 37.89 -33.85
#